data_AF-A0A0C3H6Z9-F1
#
_entry.id   AF-A0A0C3H6Z9-F1
#
_cell.length_a   1.000
_cell.length_b   1.000
_cell.length_c   1.000
_cell.angle_alpha   90.00
_cell.angle_beta   90.00
_cell.angle_gamma   90.00
#
_symmetry.space_group_name_H-M   'P 1'
#
loop_
_entity.id
_entity.type
_entity.pdbx_description
1 polymer ?
#
loop_
_entity_poly.entity_id
_entity_poly.type
_entity_poly.pdbx_seq_one_letter_code
_entity_poly.pdbx_strand_id
1 'polypeptide(L)'
;MSLGELTTTFIPPSSCISSFSNVYIVGSLRYVAAGPVSTDGCFPSNYNDAQNNYYSPGICPARYTSACSSIDSIGTLTETAVICCPTSYTCNTNPLAFQSTLGCSSAFATIATIMTYISDGVTLSTASSNAADGGFNAFSVQVRFQSTDFPATTTTS
;
A
#
# COMPACT_ATOMS: atom_id res chain seq x y z
N MET A 1 -2.01 -12.41 9.86
CA MET A 1 -0.98 -13.28 10.42
C MET A 1 0.39 -12.65 10.21
N SER A 2 1.42 -13.03 10.96
CA SER A 2 2.77 -12.51 10.72
C SER A 2 3.34 -13.07 9.42
N LEU A 3 3.96 -12.20 8.60
CA LEU A 3 4.65 -12.52 7.35
C LEU A 3 6.18 -12.68 7.53
N GLY A 4 6.66 -12.51 8.76
CA GLY A 4 8.07 -12.45 9.11
C GLY A 4 8.53 -11.04 9.45
N GLU A 5 9.85 -10.86 9.50
CA GLU A 5 10.48 -9.57 9.80
C GLU A 5 10.71 -8.73 8.54
N LEU A 6 10.60 -7.41 8.69
CA LEU A 6 10.95 -6.40 7.69
C LEU A 6 11.75 -5.28 8.34
N THR A 7 12.90 -5.64 8.92
CA THR A 7 13.76 -4.73 9.69
C THR A 7 14.63 -3.83 8.82
N THR A 8 14.71 -4.12 7.52
CA THR A 8 15.39 -3.29 6.52
C THR A 8 14.39 -2.65 5.57
N THR A 9 14.62 -1.39 5.20
CA THR A 9 13.79 -0.70 4.21
C THR A 9 13.86 -1.40 2.85
N PHE A 10 12.79 -2.10 2.46
CA PHE A 10 12.67 -2.65 1.11
C PHE A 10 12.59 -1.54 0.07
N ILE A 11 13.39 -1.64 -0.99
CA ILE A 11 13.37 -0.72 -2.12
C ILE A 11 12.77 -1.45 -3.32
N PRO A 12 11.53 -1.13 -3.73
CA PRO A 12 10.94 -1.76 -4.90
C PRO A 12 11.71 -1.40 -6.18
N PRO A 13 11.72 -2.29 -7.19
CA PRO A 13 12.25 -1.97 -8.52
C PRO A 13 11.62 -0.70 -9.11
N SER A 14 12.37 0.02 -9.95
CA SER A 14 11.88 1.26 -10.58
C SER A 14 10.63 1.06 -11.44
N SER A 15 10.42 -0.13 -12.02
CA SER A 15 9.22 -0.52 -12.75
C SER A 15 7.95 -0.51 -11.88
N CYS A 16 8.08 -0.88 -10.61
CA CYS A 16 6.99 -0.84 -9.64
C CYS A 16 6.65 0.60 -9.26
N ILE A 17 7.66 1.46 -9.17
CA ILE A 17 7.45 2.89 -8.88
C ILE A 17 6.82 3.60 -10.09
N SER A 18 7.31 3.34 -11.31
CA SER A 18 6.76 3.97 -12.53
C SER A 18 5.34 3.50 -12.85
N SER A 19 4.92 2.33 -12.35
CA SER A 19 3.55 1.85 -12.51
C SER A 19 2.49 2.77 -11.86
N PHE A 20 2.87 3.63 -10.91
CA PHE A 20 1.97 4.64 -10.34
C PHE A 20 1.62 5.76 -11.33
N SER A 21 2.34 5.89 -12.44
CA SER A 21 1.96 6.76 -13.56
C SER A 21 0.84 6.17 -14.42
N ASN A 22 0.55 4.88 -14.26
CA ASN A 22 -0.54 4.20 -14.93
C ASN A 22 -1.72 4.03 -13.98
N VAL A 23 -2.92 4.16 -14.54
CA VAL A 23 -4.17 4.00 -13.82
C VAL A 23 -4.97 2.91 -14.50
N TYR A 24 -5.45 1.97 -13.71
CA TYR A 24 -6.12 0.75 -14.15
C TYR A 24 -7.55 0.70 -13.64
N ILE A 25 -8.47 0.29 -14.50
CA ILE A 25 -9.83 -0.07 -14.09
C ILE A 25 -9.86 -1.60 -13.93
N VAL A 26 -10.07 -2.06 -12.70
CA VAL A 26 -9.96 -3.48 -12.36
C VAL A 26 -11.35 -4.08 -12.12
N GLY A 27 -11.58 -5.24 -12.74
CA GLY A 27 -12.78 -6.06 -12.56
C GLY A 27 -14.08 -5.47 -13.11
N SER A 28 -15.16 -6.23 -12.98
CA SER A 28 -16.52 -5.85 -13.43
C SER A 28 -17.13 -4.71 -12.61
N LEU A 29 -16.65 -4.50 -11.37
CA LEU A 29 -17.11 -3.47 -10.43
C LEU A 29 -16.40 -2.12 -10.61
N ARG A 30 -15.48 -2.01 -11.58
CA ARG A 30 -14.83 -0.76 -12.04
C ARG A 30 -14.22 0.09 -10.93
N TYR A 31 -13.49 -0.50 -9.98
CA TYR A 31 -12.66 0.34 -9.12
C TYR A 31 -11.38 0.73 -9.85
N VAL A 32 -10.84 1.87 -9.45
CA VAL A 32 -9.63 2.44 -10.05
C VAL A 32 -8.44 2.13 -9.15
N ALA A 33 -7.41 1.51 -9.71
CA ALA A 33 -6.16 1.21 -9.03
C ALA A 33 -5.00 1.93 -9.72
N ALA A 34 -3.99 2.30 -8.94
CA ALA A 34 -2.75 2.86 -9.44
C ALA A 34 -1.57 2.15 -8.77
N GLY A 35 -0.43 2.13 -9.47
CA GLY A 35 0.73 1.37 -9.02
C GLY A 35 0.71 -0.07 -9.54
N PRO A 36 1.48 -0.97 -8.91
CA PRO A 36 1.61 -2.32 -9.41
C PRO A 36 0.28 -3.05 -9.21
N VAL A 37 -0.27 -3.63 -10.29
CA VAL A 37 -1.52 -4.43 -10.25
C VAL A 37 -1.27 -5.92 -9.96
N SER A 38 0.00 -6.33 -9.96
CA SER A 38 0.47 -7.62 -9.44
C SER A 38 1.40 -7.37 -8.27
N THR A 39 1.43 -8.31 -7.34
CA THR A 39 2.32 -8.29 -6.17
C THR A 39 3.71 -8.86 -6.47
N ASP A 40 3.90 -9.51 -7.62
CA ASP A 40 5.14 -10.18 -7.99
C ASP A 40 6.31 -9.19 -8.17
N GLY A 41 7.30 -9.28 -7.29
CA GLY A 41 8.55 -8.51 -7.36
C GLY A 41 8.44 -7.03 -6.98
N CYS A 42 7.24 -6.53 -6.64
CA CYS A 42 7.03 -5.14 -6.23
C CYS A 42 6.89 -4.91 -4.73
N PHE A 43 6.85 -6.00 -3.96
CA PHE A 43 6.68 -5.97 -2.50
C PHE A 43 7.75 -6.83 -1.82
N PRO A 44 7.96 -6.67 -0.50
CA PRO A 44 8.91 -7.50 0.24
C PRO A 44 8.56 -8.99 0.15
N SER A 45 9.54 -9.85 0.42
CA SER A 45 9.37 -11.30 0.43
C SER A 45 8.22 -11.73 1.34
N ASN A 46 7.43 -12.72 0.91
CA ASN A 46 6.24 -13.23 1.60
C ASN A 46 5.06 -12.25 1.66
N TYR A 47 5.09 -11.17 0.88
CA TYR A 47 3.97 -10.24 0.84
C TYR A 47 2.66 -10.95 0.48
N ASN A 48 1.63 -10.63 1.26
CA ASN A 48 0.28 -11.07 1.06
C ASN A 48 -0.66 -9.92 1.45
N ASP A 49 -1.61 -9.63 0.57
CA ASP A 49 -2.51 -8.49 0.59
C ASP A 49 -3.73 -8.67 1.52
N ALA A 50 -3.84 -9.80 2.23
CA ALA A 50 -4.90 -9.99 3.21
C ALA A 50 -4.80 -8.98 4.37
N GLN A 51 -5.93 -8.39 4.76
CA GLN A 51 -6.01 -7.30 5.74
C GLN A 51 -5.47 -7.61 7.13
N ASN A 52 -5.36 -8.88 7.49
CA ASN A 52 -4.84 -9.26 8.80
C ASN A 52 -3.34 -9.57 8.75
N ASN A 53 -2.69 -9.52 7.58
CA ASN A 53 -1.28 -9.85 7.41
C ASN A 53 -0.37 -8.65 7.63
N TYR A 54 0.74 -8.88 8.34
CA TYR A 54 1.67 -7.83 8.75
C TYR A 54 3.10 -8.38 8.89
N TYR A 55 4.09 -7.53 8.71
CA TYR A 55 5.47 -7.80 9.13
C TYR A 55 5.68 -7.36 10.58
N SER A 56 6.33 -8.17 11.41
CA SER A 56 6.67 -7.81 12.78
C SER A 56 7.98 -8.50 13.21
N PRO A 57 9.02 -7.74 13.65
CA PRO A 57 9.09 -6.28 13.55
C PRO A 57 9.19 -5.81 12.09
N GLY A 58 8.66 -4.63 11.78
CA GLY A 58 8.65 -4.11 10.41
C GLY A 58 8.77 -2.60 10.26
N ILE A 59 9.42 -2.16 9.19
CA ILE A 59 9.54 -0.76 8.77
C ILE A 59 8.85 -0.58 7.40
N CYS A 60 8.20 0.57 7.18
CA CYS A 60 7.59 0.87 5.90
C CYS A 60 8.62 0.80 4.74
N PRO A 61 8.25 0.22 3.58
CA PRO A 61 9.10 0.23 2.39
C PRO A 61 9.45 1.64 1.91
N ALA A 62 10.48 1.75 1.08
CA ALA A 62 10.81 3.01 0.42
C ALA A 62 9.64 3.50 -0.45
N ARG A 63 9.40 4.82 -0.46
CA ARG A 63 8.25 5.49 -1.10
C ARG A 63 6.89 5.18 -0.48
N TYR A 64 6.87 4.47 0.64
CA TYR A 64 5.70 4.33 1.50
C TYR A 64 5.91 5.14 2.77
N THR A 65 4.83 5.72 3.27
CA THR A 65 4.79 6.50 4.52
C THR A 65 3.80 5.89 5.48
N SER A 66 4.02 6.07 6.78
CA SER A 66 3.07 5.69 7.83
C SER A 66 1.78 6.51 7.68
N ALA A 67 0.80 5.96 6.96
CA ALA A 67 -0.43 6.68 6.64
C ALA A 67 -1.41 6.67 7.83
N CYS A 68 -1.48 5.53 8.52
CA CYS A 68 -2.27 5.36 9.73
C CYS A 68 -1.49 4.50 10.73
N SER A 69 -1.72 4.76 12.01
CA SER A 69 -1.11 3.99 13.10
C SER A 69 -2.10 3.76 14.23
N SER A 70 -1.94 2.64 14.92
CA SER A 70 -2.63 2.30 16.16
C SER A 70 -1.64 1.74 17.16
N ILE A 71 -1.99 1.83 18.43
CA ILE A 71 -1.20 1.26 19.52
C ILE A 71 -1.99 0.09 20.10
N ASP A 72 -1.38 -1.09 20.08
CA ASP A 72 -1.90 -2.30 20.69
C ASP A 72 -1.12 -2.59 21.97
N SER A 73 -1.82 -2.74 23.10
CA SER A 73 -1.19 -3.00 24.40
C SER A 73 -1.70 -4.31 25.01
N ILE A 74 -0.77 -5.17 25.43
CA ILE A 74 -1.05 -6.39 26.19
C ILE A 74 -0.20 -6.38 27.46
N GLY A 75 -0.83 -6.10 28.60
CA GLY A 75 -0.13 -5.94 29.87
C GLY A 75 0.80 -4.73 29.84
N THR A 76 2.11 -4.95 29.99
CA THR A 76 3.15 -3.91 29.92
C THR A 76 3.80 -3.80 28.54
N LEU A 77 3.43 -4.67 27.59
CA LEU A 77 3.96 -4.68 26.23
C LEU A 77 3.09 -3.78 25.35
N THR A 78 3.75 -2.91 24.58
CA THR A 78 3.10 -1.97 23.68
C THR A 78 3.70 -2.12 22.28
N GLU A 79 2.87 -2.49 21.32
CA GLU A 79 3.20 -2.61 19.91
C GLU A 79 2.54 -1.46 19.14
N THR A 80 3.28 -0.86 18.21
CA THR A 80 2.73 0.10 17.25
C THR A 80 2.43 -0.64 15.96
N ALA A 81 1.17 -0.63 15.53
CA ALA A 81 0.75 -1.15 14.23
C ALA A 81 0.60 0.01 13.24
N VAL A 82 1.14 -0.14 12.04
CA VAL A 82 1.18 0.90 11.01
C VAL A 82 0.71 0.33 9.67
N ILE A 83 -0.16 1.08 8.99
CA ILE A 83 -0.48 0.87 7.59
C ILE A 83 0.40 1.81 6.76
N CYS A 84 1.36 1.24 6.06
CA CYS A 84 2.21 1.94 5.12
C CYS A 84 1.48 2.08 3.79
N CYS A 85 1.34 3.30 3.31
CA CYS A 85 0.77 3.61 2.00
C CYS A 85 1.79 4.32 1.11
N PRO A 86 1.66 4.23 -0.22
CA PRO A 86 2.47 5.05 -1.12
C PRO A 86 2.38 6.52 -0.72
N THR A 87 3.47 7.27 -0.88
CA THR A 87 3.48 8.70 -0.57
C THR A 87 2.30 9.40 -1.29
N SER A 88 1.59 10.27 -0.57
CA SER A 88 0.35 10.96 -1.03
C SER A 88 -0.92 10.12 -1.06
N TYR A 89 -0.89 8.89 -0.53
CA TYR A 89 -2.08 8.08 -0.27
C TYR A 89 -2.39 8.07 1.23
N THR A 90 -3.67 7.95 1.55
CA THR A 90 -4.20 7.76 2.90
C THR A 90 -4.56 6.29 3.09
N CYS A 91 -4.55 5.80 4.34
CA CYS A 91 -5.04 4.45 4.57
C CYS A 91 -6.55 4.37 4.35
N ASN A 92 -7.00 3.24 3.83
CA ASN A 92 -8.41 2.90 3.73
C ASN A 92 -8.75 1.94 4.87
N THR A 93 -9.25 2.47 6.00
CA THR A 93 -9.58 1.66 7.19
C THR A 93 -10.89 0.90 7.07
N ASN A 94 -11.71 1.22 6.07
CA ASN A 94 -13.00 0.55 5.84
C ASN A 94 -13.17 0.23 4.34
N PRO A 95 -12.29 -0.62 3.77
CA PRO A 95 -12.38 -0.97 2.38
C PRO A 95 -13.65 -1.80 2.13
N LEU A 96 -14.35 -1.48 1.04
CA LEU A 96 -15.45 -2.33 0.56
C LEU A 96 -14.90 -3.73 0.23
N ALA A 97 -15.75 -4.76 0.25
CA ALA A 97 -15.31 -6.16 0.08
C ALA A 97 -14.44 -6.39 -1.17
N PHE A 98 -14.69 -5.66 -2.25
CA PHE A 98 -13.93 -5.71 -3.51
C PHE A 98 -12.63 -4.88 -3.52
N GLN A 99 -12.39 -4.05 -2.48
CA GLN A 99 -11.14 -3.32 -2.21
C GLN A 99 -10.38 -3.98 -1.05
N SER A 100 -10.76 -5.19 -0.64
CA SER A 100 -10.25 -5.78 0.60
C SER A 100 -8.74 -6.00 0.59
N THR A 101 -8.13 -6.08 -0.59
CA THR A 101 -6.68 -6.19 -0.80
C THR A 101 -5.96 -4.84 -0.95
N LEU A 102 -6.71 -3.74 -1.02
CA LEU A 102 -6.22 -2.38 -1.30
C LEU A 102 -6.43 -1.50 -0.07
N GLY A 103 -5.47 -1.57 0.86
CA GLY A 103 -5.54 -0.82 2.12
C GLY A 103 -5.19 0.67 2.01
N CYS A 104 -4.98 1.21 0.81
CA CYS A 104 -4.62 2.62 0.59
C CYS A 104 -5.51 3.25 -0.49
N SER A 105 -5.90 4.50 -0.28
CA SER A 105 -6.67 5.27 -1.25
C SER A 105 -6.17 6.71 -1.36
N SER A 106 -6.43 7.35 -2.50
CA SER A 106 -6.19 8.78 -2.71
C SER A 106 -7.32 9.36 -3.55
N ALA A 107 -7.83 10.53 -3.18
CA ALA A 107 -8.89 11.19 -3.92
C ALA A 107 -8.39 11.71 -5.28
N PHE A 108 -9.26 11.75 -6.29
CA PHE A 108 -8.92 12.40 -7.55
C PHE A 108 -8.70 13.91 -7.33
N ALA A 109 -7.49 14.41 -7.59
CA ALA A 109 -7.26 15.83 -7.73
C ALA A 109 -7.69 16.25 -9.15
N THR A 110 -8.93 16.73 -9.28
CA THR A 110 -9.52 17.45 -10.42
C THR A 110 -8.88 17.20 -11.81
N ILE A 111 -9.46 16.24 -12.55
CA ILE A 111 -9.36 15.99 -14.01
C ILE A 111 -8.21 15.08 -14.53
N ALA A 112 -8.67 13.93 -15.04
CA ALA A 112 -8.15 13.11 -16.15
C ALA A 112 -6.65 12.75 -16.18
N THR A 113 -6.29 11.70 -15.45
CA THR A 113 -5.25 10.78 -15.95
C THR A 113 -5.85 9.93 -17.07
N ILE A 114 -5.10 9.73 -18.14
CA ILE A 114 -5.37 8.72 -19.17
C ILE A 114 -5.43 7.36 -18.46
N MET A 115 -6.62 6.82 -18.26
CA MET A 115 -6.77 5.50 -17.62
C MET A 115 -6.58 4.43 -18.67
N THR A 116 -5.65 3.51 -18.43
CA THR A 116 -5.39 2.37 -19.29
C THR A 116 -6.27 1.22 -18.80
N TYR A 117 -7.26 0.82 -19.60
CA TYR A 117 -8.05 -0.37 -19.27
C TYR A 117 -7.16 -1.60 -19.35
N ILE A 118 -7.09 -2.39 -18.29
CA ILE A 118 -6.51 -3.74 -18.33
C ILE A 118 -7.58 -4.71 -17.86
N SER A 119 -7.97 -5.64 -18.73
CA SER A 119 -8.73 -6.84 -18.37
C SER A 119 -7.89 -8.04 -18.73
N ASP A 120 -7.73 -9.00 -17.81
CA ASP A 120 -7.01 -10.26 -18.03
C ASP A 120 -5.60 -10.10 -18.64
N GLY A 121 -4.88 -9.04 -18.25
CA GLY A 121 -3.52 -8.74 -18.74
C GLY A 121 -3.47 -8.08 -20.13
N VAL A 122 -4.60 -7.72 -20.72
CA VAL A 122 -4.69 -7.08 -22.05
C VAL A 122 -5.08 -5.61 -21.93
N THR A 123 -4.27 -4.72 -22.51
CA THR A 123 -4.56 -3.28 -22.60
C THR A 123 -5.70 -3.02 -23.58
N LEU A 124 -6.85 -2.52 -23.11
CA LEU A 124 -8.10 -2.50 -23.87
C LEU A 124 -8.62 -1.10 -24.29
N SER A 125 -8.05 0.01 -23.81
CA SER A 125 -8.24 1.39 -24.35
C SER A 125 -7.73 2.45 -23.35
N THR A 126 -7.79 3.72 -23.75
CA THR A 126 -7.63 4.89 -22.88
C THR A 126 -8.99 5.56 -22.64
N ALA A 127 -9.37 5.84 -21.38
CA ALA A 127 -10.53 6.70 -21.08
C ALA A 127 -10.20 7.81 -20.08
N SER A 128 -10.96 8.90 -20.20
CA SER A 128 -11.05 9.96 -19.19
C SER A 128 -12.26 9.69 -18.28
N SER A 129 -12.06 9.71 -16.95
CA SER A 129 -13.17 9.80 -16.00
C SER A 129 -13.24 11.22 -15.44
N ASN A 130 -14.47 11.73 -15.38
CA ASN A 130 -14.75 12.91 -14.58
C ASN A 130 -14.73 12.49 -13.10
N ALA A 131 -14.03 13.29 -12.29
CA ALA A 131 -13.71 13.06 -10.87
C ALA A 131 -14.94 13.15 -9.93
N ALA A 132 -16.13 12.79 -10.39
CA ALA A 132 -17.36 13.10 -9.69
C ALA A 132 -17.62 12.22 -8.45
N ASP A 133 -17.08 11.00 -8.39
CA ASP A 133 -17.12 10.16 -7.18
C ASP A 133 -16.07 9.04 -7.31
N GLY A 134 -14.94 9.15 -6.59
CA GLY A 134 -13.97 8.05 -6.50
C GLY A 134 -12.55 8.45 -6.09
N GLY A 135 -11.65 7.48 -6.14
CA GLY A 135 -10.22 7.66 -5.86
C GLY A 135 -9.38 6.51 -6.40
N PHE A 136 -8.07 6.69 -6.41
CA PHE A 136 -7.10 5.64 -6.73
C PHE A 136 -6.93 4.74 -5.53
N ASN A 137 -7.02 3.43 -5.74
CA ASN A 137 -6.68 2.44 -4.75
C ASN A 137 -5.27 1.91 -4.98
N ALA A 138 -4.56 1.59 -3.91
CA ALA A 138 -3.23 1.00 -3.96
C ALA A 138 -3.07 -0.06 -2.87
N PHE A 139 -2.16 -0.99 -3.12
CA PHE A 139 -1.73 -1.96 -2.11
C PHE A 139 -1.12 -1.27 -0.89
N SER A 140 -1.40 -1.81 0.29
CA SER A 140 -0.79 -1.37 1.55
C SER A 140 0.21 -2.41 2.06
N VAL A 141 1.16 -1.96 2.87
CA VAL A 141 2.03 -2.85 3.64
C VAL A 141 1.76 -2.59 5.12
N GLN A 142 1.40 -3.63 5.87
CA GLN A 142 1.21 -3.50 7.31
C GLN A 142 2.47 -3.91 8.02
N VAL A 143 2.91 -3.07 8.94
CA VAL A 143 4.06 -3.36 9.80
C VAL A 143 3.66 -3.16 11.25
N ARG A 144 4.30 -3.91 12.12
CA ARG A 144 4.19 -3.73 13.56
C ARG A 144 5.57 -3.72 14.18
N PHE A 145 5.73 -2.96 15.25
CA PHE A 145 7.00 -2.87 15.95
C PHE A 145 6.83 -2.31 17.36
N GLN A 146 7.75 -2.68 18.25
CA GLN A 146 8.01 -2.05 19.53
C GLN A 146 9.19 -1.10 19.41
N SER A 147 9.30 -0.13 20.32
CA SER A 147 10.43 0.82 20.32
C SER A 147 11.79 0.15 20.49
N THR A 148 11.82 -1.06 21.06
CA THR A 148 13.02 -1.88 21.27
C THR A 148 13.41 -2.74 20.07
N ASP A 149 12.56 -2.82 19.05
CA ASP A 149 12.78 -3.74 17.92
C ASP A 149 13.82 -3.23 16.92
N PHE A 150 14.14 -1.93 16.97
CA PHE A 150 15.17 -1.33 16.14
C PHE A 150 16.35 -0.90 17.01
N PRO A 151 17.59 -1.21 16.61
CA PRO A 151 18.76 -0.73 17.34
C PRO A 151 18.69 0.79 17.41
N ALA A 152 18.86 1.35 18.61
CA ALA A 152 18.91 2.79 18.80
C ALA A 152 19.97 3.37 17.85
N THR A 153 19.58 4.34 17.01
CA THR A 153 20.54 5.09 16.22
C THR A 153 21.49 5.77 17.19
N THR A 154 22.72 5.26 17.32
CA THR A 154 23.79 5.99 18.00
C THR A 154 24.09 7.20 17.15
N THR A 155 23.53 8.34 17.52
CA THR A 155 23.90 9.65 16.99
C THR A 155 25.32 9.93 17.47
N THR A 156 26.32 9.57 16.69
CA THR A 156 27.69 10.03 16.91
C THR A 156 27.73 11.50 16.51
N SER A 157 27.67 12.38 17.49
CA SER A 157 28.04 13.80 17.34
C SER A 157 29.55 13.97 17.44
#